data_AF-A0A497QTX9-F1
#
_entry.id   AF-A0A497QTX9-F1
#
_cell.length_a   1.000
_cell.length_b   1.000
_cell.length_c   1.000
_cell.angle_alpha   90.00
_cell.angle_beta   90.00
_cell.angle_gamma   90.00
#
_symmetry.space_group_name_H-M   'P 1'
#
loop_
_entity.id
_entity.type
_entity.pdbx_description
1 polymer ?
#
loop_
_entity_poly.entity_id
_entity_poly.type
_entity_poly.pdbx_seq_one_letter_code
_entity_poly.pdbx_strand_id
1 'polypeptide(L)'
;NPSSRDSDNDLLEDNVELDFHSDPTVIDTDSDGMNDYFEWLYGLDPRTDDSGMDADGDGISNGEEYINHANPLVLDTDNDNLTDFEEIAVYYTLPNVVDTDEDGLSDYTEIKLIFTNPHDLDSDDDSIIDGIEVALGTNPLMEDTDGDGITDGQELIDGTNPLDPDDNKINNRNQLLIIGFISIIGFIILYYSLPVVISKIRRGEEYQWIKEGIKLRQQKSDAFVADSTDKIREDVLELSSSERVKDN
;
A
#
# COMPACT_ATOMS: atom_id res chain seq x y z
N ASN A 1 29.60 5.74 -12.18
CA ASN A 1 29.60 6.86 -13.15
C ASN A 1 29.07 8.05 -12.36
N PRO A 2 29.77 9.19 -12.21
CA PRO A 2 29.25 10.30 -11.42
C PRO A 2 28.06 11.03 -12.06
N SER A 3 27.60 10.60 -13.24
CA SER A 3 26.39 11.02 -13.95
C SER A 3 25.20 10.06 -13.69
N SER A 4 25.10 9.55 -12.48
CA SER A 4 23.97 8.75 -11.99
C SER A 4 23.73 9.10 -10.51
N ARG A 5 24.03 10.37 -10.20
CA ARG A 5 23.85 10.94 -8.88
C ARG A 5 22.47 11.58 -8.93
N ASP A 6 21.74 11.37 -7.86
CA ASP A 6 20.46 11.93 -7.55
C ASP A 6 20.68 12.60 -6.18
N SER A 7 20.84 13.92 -6.21
CA SER A 7 21.42 14.68 -5.10
C SER A 7 20.37 15.07 -4.06
N ASP A 8 19.11 15.12 -4.44
CA ASP A 8 17.95 15.50 -3.65
C ASP A 8 16.98 14.31 -3.41
N ASN A 9 17.13 13.22 -4.16
CA ASN A 9 16.39 11.94 -4.05
C ASN A 9 14.94 12.02 -4.51
N ASP A 10 14.67 12.79 -5.55
CA ASP A 10 13.33 12.89 -6.17
C ASP A 10 13.09 11.86 -7.28
N LEU A 11 14.08 11.01 -7.58
CA LEU A 11 14.14 10.00 -8.65
C LEU A 11 14.54 10.54 -10.04
N LEU A 12 14.88 11.82 -10.15
CA LEU A 12 15.48 12.43 -11.32
C LEU A 12 17.01 12.49 -11.13
N GLU A 13 17.79 12.07 -12.13
CA GLU A 13 19.26 12.14 -11.99
C GLU A 13 19.74 13.59 -12.22
N ASP A 14 20.76 14.04 -11.48
CA ASP A 14 21.34 15.40 -11.55
C ASP A 14 21.62 15.87 -13.01
N ASN A 15 22.02 14.94 -13.89
CA ASN A 15 22.28 15.25 -15.30
C ASN A 15 21.00 15.46 -16.12
N VAL A 16 19.91 14.75 -15.79
CA VAL A 16 18.61 14.93 -16.43
C VAL A 16 18.02 16.28 -16.00
N GLU A 17 18.12 16.61 -14.71
CA GLU A 17 17.69 17.88 -14.16
C GLU A 17 18.36 19.09 -14.84
N LEU A 18 19.70 19.04 -15.00
CA LEU A 18 20.43 20.09 -15.71
C LEU A 18 19.99 20.27 -17.18
N ASP A 19 19.67 19.16 -17.86
CA ASP A 19 19.17 19.17 -19.24
C ASP A 19 17.71 19.67 -19.31
N PHE A 20 16.92 19.39 -18.28
CA PHE A 20 15.52 19.83 -18.12
C PHE A 20 15.39 21.23 -17.48
N HIS A 21 16.50 21.79 -17.02
CA HIS A 21 16.63 23.09 -16.36
C HIS A 21 16.01 23.20 -14.96
N SER A 22 15.77 22.07 -14.28
CA SER A 22 15.50 22.05 -12.84
C SER A 22 16.80 22.15 -12.01
N ASP A 23 16.69 22.37 -10.69
CA ASP A 23 17.81 22.49 -9.75
C ASP A 23 18.10 21.15 -9.06
N PRO A 24 19.26 20.50 -9.33
CA PRO A 24 19.63 19.19 -8.80
C PRO A 24 19.75 19.02 -7.29
N THR A 25 19.41 20.04 -6.52
CA THR A 25 19.58 20.04 -5.08
C THR A 25 18.27 20.21 -4.33
N VAL A 26 17.15 20.33 -5.03
CA VAL A 26 15.82 20.53 -4.47
C VAL A 26 14.81 19.67 -5.24
N ILE A 27 13.95 18.99 -4.47
CA ILE A 27 12.93 18.07 -5.01
C ILE A 27 11.88 18.79 -5.87
N ASP A 28 11.71 20.08 -5.66
CA ASP A 28 10.66 20.92 -6.23
C ASP A 28 11.30 22.29 -6.48
N THR A 29 11.68 22.54 -7.74
CA THR A 29 12.52 23.67 -8.14
C THR A 29 11.81 25.01 -8.01
N ASP A 30 10.51 25.07 -8.29
CA ASP A 30 9.73 26.32 -8.21
C ASP A 30 8.86 26.43 -6.95
N SER A 31 8.83 25.38 -6.13
CA SER A 31 8.11 25.31 -4.86
C SER A 31 6.59 25.38 -5.00
N ASP A 32 6.04 24.87 -6.10
CA ASP A 32 4.59 24.83 -6.34
C ASP A 32 3.88 23.61 -5.74
N GLY A 33 4.65 22.62 -5.30
CA GLY A 33 4.17 21.40 -4.63
C GLY A 33 4.18 20.16 -5.50
N MET A 34 4.49 20.25 -6.79
CA MET A 34 4.85 19.12 -7.64
C MET A 34 6.37 18.90 -7.59
N ASN A 35 6.84 17.66 -7.76
CA ASN A 35 8.29 17.41 -7.80
C ASN A 35 8.83 17.41 -9.22
N ASP A 36 10.12 17.73 -9.37
CA ASP A 36 10.77 17.90 -10.67
C ASP A 36 10.67 16.61 -11.52
N TYR A 37 10.77 15.43 -10.89
CA TYR A 37 10.52 14.14 -11.54
C TYR A 37 9.12 14.02 -12.18
N PHE A 38 8.05 14.42 -11.50
CA PHE A 38 6.68 14.37 -12.03
C PHE A 38 6.51 15.33 -13.20
N GLU A 39 7.02 16.54 -13.06
CA GLU A 39 6.97 17.55 -14.11
C GLU A 39 7.78 17.12 -15.33
N TRP A 40 8.94 16.48 -15.13
CA TRP A 40 9.71 15.86 -16.21
C TRP A 40 8.95 14.72 -16.89
N LEU A 41 8.29 13.86 -16.12
CA LEU A 41 7.54 12.70 -16.62
C LEU A 41 6.38 13.14 -17.53
N TYR A 42 5.66 14.19 -17.15
CA TYR A 42 4.50 14.70 -17.86
C TYR A 42 4.78 15.95 -18.71
N GLY A 43 6.02 16.43 -18.76
CA GLY A 43 6.42 17.56 -19.59
C GLY A 43 5.83 18.91 -19.15
N LEU A 44 5.60 19.08 -17.84
CA LEU A 44 5.29 20.36 -17.19
C LEU A 44 6.59 21.21 -17.04
N ASP A 45 6.52 22.46 -16.54
CA ASP A 45 7.70 23.33 -16.43
C ASP A 45 8.15 23.50 -14.96
N PRO A 46 9.24 22.83 -14.50
CA PRO A 46 9.71 22.83 -13.10
C PRO A 46 10.28 24.17 -12.62
N ARG A 47 10.08 25.24 -13.39
CA ARG A 47 10.60 26.57 -13.08
C ARG A 47 9.47 27.59 -12.96
N THR A 48 8.22 27.17 -13.13
CA THR A 48 7.05 28.02 -13.15
C THR A 48 5.88 27.30 -12.51
N ASP A 49 5.38 27.85 -11.39
CA ASP A 49 4.16 27.39 -10.72
C ASP A 49 3.01 27.23 -11.72
N ASP A 50 2.79 25.97 -12.11
CA ASP A 50 1.74 25.52 -13.03
C ASP A 50 0.84 24.45 -12.37
N SER A 51 1.07 24.13 -11.10
CA SER A 51 0.22 23.29 -10.24
C SER A 51 -1.28 23.62 -10.30
N GLY A 52 -1.63 24.90 -10.50
CA GLY A 52 -3.01 25.37 -10.62
C GLY A 52 -3.58 25.39 -12.03
N MET A 53 -2.82 24.96 -13.04
CA MET A 53 -3.31 24.75 -14.41
C MET A 53 -4.05 23.41 -14.52
N ASP A 54 -4.81 23.26 -15.59
CA ASP A 54 -5.64 22.09 -15.93
C ASP A 54 -5.26 21.71 -17.36
N ALA A 55 -4.30 20.80 -17.49
CA ALA A 55 -3.59 20.58 -18.75
C ALA A 55 -4.40 19.73 -19.76
N ASP A 56 -5.28 18.87 -19.29
CA ASP A 56 -6.13 18.00 -20.11
C ASP A 56 -7.59 18.49 -20.23
N GLY A 57 -8.01 19.40 -19.35
CA GLY A 57 -9.31 20.07 -19.37
C GLY A 57 -10.44 19.28 -18.69
N ASP A 58 -10.14 18.35 -17.80
CA ASP A 58 -11.14 17.54 -17.08
C ASP A 58 -11.78 18.30 -15.89
N GLY A 59 -11.14 19.37 -15.43
CA GLY A 59 -11.58 20.23 -14.33
C GLY A 59 -10.86 19.98 -13.00
N ILE A 60 -9.87 19.10 -12.96
CA ILE A 60 -8.87 18.94 -11.90
C ILE A 60 -7.61 19.70 -12.32
N SER A 61 -6.82 20.17 -11.35
CA SER A 61 -5.56 20.86 -11.64
C SER A 61 -4.37 19.91 -11.58
N ASN A 62 -3.29 20.20 -12.32
CA ASN A 62 -2.05 19.41 -12.35
C ASN A 62 -1.57 18.99 -10.95
N GLY A 63 -1.59 19.93 -9.98
CA GLY A 63 -1.16 19.66 -8.60
C GLY A 63 -2.13 18.78 -7.81
N GLU A 64 -3.41 18.79 -8.12
CA GLU A 64 -4.40 17.88 -7.52
C GLU A 64 -4.27 16.48 -8.13
N GLU A 65 -3.99 16.38 -9.42
CA GLU A 65 -3.69 15.09 -10.08
C GLU A 65 -2.40 14.49 -9.53
N TYR A 66 -1.36 15.31 -9.30
CA TYR A 66 -0.14 14.87 -8.63
C TYR A 66 -0.40 14.22 -7.27
N ILE A 67 -1.27 14.83 -6.45
CA ILE A 67 -1.65 14.33 -5.12
C ILE A 67 -2.45 13.02 -5.23
N ASN A 68 -3.35 12.91 -6.20
CA ASN A 68 -4.21 11.75 -6.41
C ASN A 68 -3.57 10.68 -7.31
N HIS A 69 -2.30 10.85 -7.69
CA HIS A 69 -1.55 9.95 -8.57
C HIS A 69 -2.19 9.74 -9.96
N ALA A 70 -2.92 10.75 -10.42
CA ALA A 70 -3.47 10.87 -11.78
C ALA A 70 -2.42 11.44 -12.75
N ASN A 71 -2.72 11.35 -14.05
CA ASN A 71 -1.87 11.83 -15.13
C ASN A 71 -2.46 13.14 -15.71
N PRO A 72 -1.74 14.27 -15.55
CA PRO A 72 -2.23 15.61 -15.90
C PRO A 72 -2.50 15.87 -17.39
N LEU A 73 -2.24 14.89 -18.25
CA LEU A 73 -2.40 15.02 -19.69
C LEU A 73 -3.54 14.18 -20.26
N VAL A 74 -4.26 13.43 -19.43
CA VAL A 74 -5.32 12.51 -19.90
C VAL A 74 -6.53 12.57 -18.98
N LEU A 75 -7.71 12.64 -19.59
CA LEU A 75 -8.99 12.77 -18.87
C LEU A 75 -9.39 11.55 -18.03
N ASP A 76 -8.73 10.42 -18.26
CA ASP A 76 -9.06 9.10 -17.72
C ASP A 76 -7.72 8.35 -17.66
N THR A 77 -7.11 8.35 -16.47
CA THR A 77 -5.74 7.92 -16.25
C THR A 77 -5.59 6.41 -16.37
N ASP A 78 -6.53 5.63 -15.84
CA ASP A 78 -6.47 4.16 -15.85
C ASP A 78 -7.25 3.51 -17.00
N ASN A 79 -8.04 4.29 -17.74
CA ASN A 79 -8.85 3.90 -18.89
C ASN A 79 -10.01 2.95 -18.54
N ASP A 80 -10.63 3.11 -17.38
CA ASP A 80 -11.82 2.35 -16.97
C ASP A 80 -13.17 2.95 -17.49
N ASN A 81 -13.12 4.13 -18.13
CA ASN A 81 -14.23 4.96 -18.61
C ASN A 81 -14.89 5.88 -17.57
N LEU A 82 -14.31 6.07 -16.40
CA LEU A 82 -14.55 7.20 -15.51
C LEU A 82 -13.45 8.25 -15.78
N THR A 83 -13.82 9.52 -15.76
CA THR A 83 -12.80 10.59 -15.83
C THR A 83 -12.15 10.77 -14.46
N ASP A 84 -10.90 11.23 -14.40
CA ASP A 84 -10.20 11.51 -13.14
C ASP A 84 -11.02 12.45 -12.24
N PHE A 85 -11.69 13.46 -12.81
CA PHE A 85 -12.68 14.28 -12.10
C PHE A 85 -13.84 13.48 -11.46
N GLU A 86 -14.43 12.52 -12.18
CA GLU A 86 -15.52 11.68 -11.65
C GLU A 86 -15.02 10.85 -10.47
N GLU A 87 -13.83 10.27 -10.59
CA GLU A 87 -13.25 9.42 -9.56
C GLU A 87 -12.85 10.23 -8.32
N ILE A 88 -12.09 11.31 -8.48
CA ILE A 88 -11.60 12.12 -7.35
C ILE A 88 -12.75 12.89 -6.68
N ALA A 89 -13.65 13.50 -7.46
CA ALA A 89 -14.61 14.48 -6.94
C ALA A 89 -16.02 13.93 -6.71
N VAL A 90 -16.40 12.82 -7.37
CA VAL A 90 -17.78 12.29 -7.33
C VAL A 90 -17.85 10.95 -6.62
N TYR A 91 -17.03 9.98 -7.02
CA TYR A 91 -17.11 8.59 -6.56
C TYR A 91 -16.08 8.23 -5.49
N TYR A 92 -15.04 9.05 -5.35
CA TYR A 92 -13.92 8.87 -4.42
C TYR A 92 -13.16 7.56 -4.62
N THR A 93 -13.13 7.05 -5.85
CA THR A 93 -12.30 5.92 -6.30
C THR A 93 -10.88 6.38 -6.65
N LEU A 94 -10.01 5.46 -7.06
CA LEU A 94 -8.61 5.75 -7.36
C LEU A 94 -8.39 5.94 -8.87
N PRO A 95 -8.05 7.16 -9.34
CA PRO A 95 -7.98 7.46 -10.78
C PRO A 95 -6.92 6.70 -11.56
N ASN A 96 -6.00 6.03 -10.86
CA ASN A 96 -4.94 5.23 -11.46
C ASN A 96 -5.11 3.72 -11.25
N VAL A 97 -6.29 3.27 -10.81
CA VAL A 97 -6.60 1.87 -10.51
C VAL A 97 -8.02 1.54 -11.00
N VAL A 98 -8.08 0.74 -12.07
CA VAL A 98 -9.33 0.34 -12.77
C VAL A 98 -10.40 -0.30 -11.86
N ASP A 99 -9.98 -0.87 -10.74
CA ASP A 99 -10.75 -1.68 -9.80
C ASP A 99 -10.25 -1.34 -8.38
N THR A 100 -10.95 -0.43 -7.71
CA THR A 100 -10.46 0.22 -6.48
C THR A 100 -10.38 -0.76 -5.30
N ASP A 101 -11.28 -1.74 -5.22
CA ASP A 101 -11.33 -2.69 -4.10
C ASP A 101 -10.75 -4.08 -4.44
N GLU A 102 -10.35 -4.29 -5.69
CA GLU A 102 -9.69 -5.49 -6.23
C GLU A 102 -10.57 -6.75 -6.21
N ASP A 103 -11.88 -6.61 -6.39
CA ASP A 103 -12.83 -7.72 -6.42
C ASP A 103 -12.97 -8.40 -7.81
N GLY A 104 -12.46 -7.74 -8.86
CA GLY A 104 -12.48 -8.20 -10.24
C GLY A 104 -13.50 -7.49 -11.15
N LEU A 105 -14.25 -6.51 -10.64
CA LEU A 105 -15.09 -5.58 -11.39
C LEU A 105 -14.38 -4.22 -11.50
N SER A 106 -14.58 -3.51 -12.61
CA SER A 106 -14.04 -2.14 -12.69
C SER A 106 -14.96 -1.16 -11.97
N ASP A 107 -14.42 -0.05 -11.47
CA ASP A 107 -15.20 0.98 -10.78
C ASP A 107 -16.37 1.47 -11.67
N TYR A 108 -16.11 1.71 -12.96
CA TYR A 108 -17.15 2.00 -13.94
C TYR A 108 -18.28 0.95 -13.95
N THR A 109 -17.92 -0.33 -13.92
CA THR A 109 -18.86 -1.45 -14.01
C THR A 109 -19.76 -1.48 -12.78
N GLU A 110 -19.18 -1.35 -11.61
CA GLU A 110 -19.90 -1.30 -10.35
C GLU A 110 -20.81 -0.09 -10.29
N ILE A 111 -20.30 1.11 -10.56
CA ILE A 111 -21.05 2.36 -10.42
C ILE A 111 -22.17 2.49 -11.48
N LYS A 112 -21.90 2.12 -12.74
CA LYS A 112 -22.79 2.45 -13.88
C LYS A 112 -23.63 1.26 -14.36
N LEU A 113 -23.21 0.01 -14.10
CA LEU A 113 -23.86 -1.17 -14.68
C LEU A 113 -24.52 -2.08 -13.64
N ILE A 114 -23.81 -2.42 -12.55
CA ILE A 114 -24.24 -3.45 -11.59
C ILE A 114 -24.80 -2.84 -10.30
N PHE A 115 -24.32 -1.65 -9.93
CA PHE A 115 -24.70 -0.89 -8.74
C PHE A 115 -24.25 -1.49 -7.40
N THR A 116 -23.12 -2.18 -7.41
CA THR A 116 -22.32 -2.57 -6.23
C THR A 116 -21.50 -1.38 -5.72
N ASN A 117 -20.79 -1.59 -4.61
CA ASN A 117 -19.97 -0.56 -3.99
C ASN A 117 -18.49 -0.74 -4.35
N PRO A 118 -17.85 0.19 -5.10
CA PRO A 118 -16.46 0.07 -5.55
C PRO A 118 -15.39 0.25 -4.44
N HIS A 119 -15.81 0.13 -3.19
CA HIS A 119 -14.97 0.21 -1.99
C HIS A 119 -15.19 -1.01 -1.09
N ASP A 120 -15.93 -2.00 -1.56
CA ASP A 120 -16.41 -3.13 -0.77
C ASP A 120 -16.57 -4.38 -1.64
N LEU A 121 -15.57 -5.24 -1.49
CA LEU A 121 -15.43 -6.50 -2.22
C LEU A 121 -16.67 -7.40 -2.23
N ASP A 122 -17.53 -7.30 -1.21
CA ASP A 122 -18.66 -8.21 -0.94
C ASP A 122 -19.86 -7.34 -0.50
N SER A 123 -20.61 -6.84 -1.50
CA SER A 123 -21.62 -5.79 -1.34
C SER A 123 -22.84 -6.23 -0.53
N ASP A 124 -23.12 -7.53 -0.42
CA ASP A 124 -24.24 -8.08 0.34
C ASP A 124 -23.85 -8.90 1.58
N ASP A 125 -22.55 -8.97 1.89
CA ASP A 125 -21.98 -9.61 3.08
C ASP A 125 -22.24 -11.13 3.16
N ASP A 126 -22.40 -11.83 2.03
CA ASP A 126 -22.73 -13.26 1.99
C ASP A 126 -21.50 -14.20 1.97
N SER A 127 -20.30 -13.62 1.94
CA SER A 127 -18.98 -14.27 1.84
C SER A 127 -18.53 -14.69 0.44
N ILE A 128 -19.18 -14.22 -0.62
CA ILE A 128 -18.69 -14.23 -2.00
C ILE A 128 -18.40 -12.78 -2.41
N ILE A 129 -17.28 -12.55 -3.11
CA ILE A 129 -16.99 -11.20 -3.63
C ILE A 129 -17.78 -10.93 -4.92
N ASP A 130 -18.16 -9.68 -5.18
CA ASP A 130 -19.13 -9.33 -6.23
C ASP A 130 -18.67 -9.80 -7.62
N GLY A 131 -17.39 -9.62 -7.93
CA GLY A 131 -16.79 -10.11 -9.17
C GLY A 131 -16.89 -11.62 -9.37
N ILE A 132 -16.85 -12.41 -8.28
CA ILE A 132 -17.09 -13.86 -8.34
C ILE A 132 -18.57 -14.15 -8.56
N GLU A 133 -19.46 -13.45 -7.87
CA GLU A 133 -20.89 -13.63 -8.01
C GLU A 133 -21.38 -13.37 -9.43
N VAL A 134 -20.95 -12.25 -10.02
CA VAL A 134 -21.22 -11.92 -11.43
C VAL A 134 -20.73 -13.04 -12.36
N ALA A 135 -19.57 -13.65 -12.06
CA ALA A 135 -19.03 -14.76 -12.84
C ALA A 135 -19.81 -16.08 -12.64
N LEU A 136 -20.38 -16.32 -11.46
CA LEU A 136 -21.24 -17.46 -11.14
C LEU A 136 -22.67 -17.27 -11.65
N GLY A 137 -23.08 -16.03 -11.91
CA GLY A 137 -24.43 -15.65 -12.29
C GLY A 137 -25.38 -15.46 -11.10
N THR A 138 -24.84 -15.39 -9.89
CA THR A 138 -25.57 -14.91 -8.69
C THR A 138 -25.67 -13.38 -8.72
N ASN A 139 -26.40 -12.81 -7.77
CA ASN A 139 -26.65 -11.38 -7.70
C ASN A 139 -25.91 -10.75 -6.51
N PRO A 140 -24.88 -9.91 -6.73
CA PRO A 140 -24.03 -9.35 -5.68
C PRO A 140 -24.68 -8.28 -4.78
N LEU A 141 -26.01 -8.21 -4.82
CA LEU A 141 -26.81 -7.31 -4.01
C LEU A 141 -27.88 -8.08 -3.23
N MET A 142 -27.78 -9.41 -3.21
CA MET A 142 -28.74 -10.32 -2.60
C MET A 142 -28.03 -11.56 -2.07
N GLU A 143 -27.90 -11.61 -0.74
CA GLU A 143 -27.31 -12.76 -0.03
C GLU A 143 -27.87 -14.14 -0.46
N ASP A 144 -29.09 -14.21 -1.00
CA ASP A 144 -29.78 -15.43 -1.44
C ASP A 144 -30.40 -15.16 -2.82
N THR A 145 -29.72 -15.60 -3.89
CA THR A 145 -30.12 -15.27 -5.27
C THR A 145 -31.41 -15.95 -5.69
N ASP A 146 -31.62 -17.21 -5.30
CA ASP A 146 -32.75 -18.01 -5.74
C ASP A 146 -33.97 -17.98 -4.80
N GLY A 147 -33.78 -17.44 -3.59
CA GLY A 147 -34.81 -17.13 -2.61
C GLY A 147 -35.28 -18.35 -1.81
N ASP A 148 -34.45 -19.37 -1.65
CA ASP A 148 -34.80 -20.59 -0.92
C ASP A 148 -34.53 -20.52 0.60
N GLY A 149 -33.81 -19.49 1.04
CA GLY A 149 -33.48 -19.18 2.43
C GLY A 149 -32.09 -19.63 2.87
N ILE A 150 -31.22 -20.06 1.96
CA ILE A 150 -29.79 -20.29 2.18
C ILE A 150 -29.02 -19.24 1.37
N THR A 151 -27.94 -18.69 1.93
CA THR A 151 -27.15 -17.70 1.19
C THR A 151 -26.30 -18.35 0.11
N ASP A 152 -26.00 -17.64 -0.97
CA ASP A 152 -25.23 -18.18 -2.10
C ASP A 152 -23.85 -18.68 -1.64
N GLY A 153 -23.20 -17.91 -0.76
CA GLY A 153 -21.95 -18.30 -0.10
C GLY A 153 -22.08 -19.58 0.73
N GLN A 154 -23.19 -19.76 1.44
CA GLN A 154 -23.44 -20.98 2.21
C GLN A 154 -23.73 -22.18 1.29
N GLU A 155 -24.38 -21.96 0.16
CA GLU A 155 -24.63 -22.98 -0.86
C GLU A 155 -23.33 -23.47 -1.52
N LEU A 156 -22.40 -22.55 -1.83
CA LEU A 156 -21.07 -22.93 -2.31
C LEU A 156 -20.28 -23.76 -1.29
N ILE A 157 -20.40 -23.44 0.01
CA ILE A 157 -19.80 -24.22 1.10
C ILE A 157 -20.42 -25.62 1.20
N ASP A 158 -21.74 -25.72 1.03
CA ASP A 158 -22.49 -26.97 1.08
C ASP A 158 -22.42 -27.77 -0.23
N GLY A 159 -21.88 -27.17 -1.30
CA GLY A 159 -21.77 -27.76 -2.63
C GLY A 159 -23.11 -27.94 -3.33
N THR A 160 -24.08 -27.09 -2.99
CA THR A 160 -25.35 -26.90 -3.71
C THR A 160 -25.20 -25.80 -4.76
N ASN A 161 -26.24 -25.53 -5.53
CA ASN A 161 -26.24 -24.58 -6.63
C ASN A 161 -27.04 -23.32 -6.23
N PRO A 162 -26.40 -22.13 -6.13
CA PRO A 162 -27.03 -20.87 -5.71
C PRO A 162 -28.09 -20.30 -6.68
N LEU A 163 -28.49 -21.10 -7.66
CA LEU A 163 -29.45 -20.75 -8.70
C LEU A 163 -30.55 -21.82 -8.82
N ASP A 164 -30.59 -22.81 -7.92
CA ASP A 164 -31.57 -23.90 -7.91
C ASP A 164 -32.21 -24.10 -6.53
N PRO A 165 -33.40 -23.49 -6.29
CA PRO A 165 -34.02 -23.40 -4.96
C PRO A 165 -34.55 -24.74 -4.41
N ASP A 166 -34.31 -25.84 -5.14
CA ASP A 166 -34.81 -27.18 -4.85
C ASP A 166 -33.69 -28.19 -4.54
N ASP A 167 -32.40 -27.84 -4.69
CA ASP A 167 -31.27 -28.76 -4.52
C ASP A 167 -30.70 -28.80 -3.08
N ASN A 168 -31.04 -27.79 -2.27
CA ASN A 168 -30.83 -27.68 -0.82
C ASN A 168 -31.53 -28.77 0.01
N LYS A 169 -32.37 -29.60 -0.63
CA LYS A 169 -33.05 -30.75 -0.02
C LYS A 169 -32.05 -31.88 0.19
N ILE A 170 -31.14 -31.66 1.13
CA ILE A 170 -30.08 -32.59 1.49
C ILE A 170 -30.70 -33.93 1.89
N ASN A 171 -30.47 -34.94 1.05
CA ASN A 171 -30.44 -36.32 1.51
C ASN A 171 -29.25 -36.43 2.47
N ASN A 172 -29.53 -36.59 3.78
CA ASN A 172 -28.62 -36.66 4.96
C ASN A 172 -27.27 -37.43 4.83
N ARG A 173 -26.97 -38.05 3.69
CA ARG A 173 -25.72 -38.75 3.41
C ARG A 173 -24.59 -37.84 2.90
N ASN A 174 -24.89 -36.68 2.31
CA ASN A 174 -23.87 -35.82 1.71
C ASN A 174 -23.17 -34.89 2.73
N GLN A 175 -23.90 -34.37 3.72
CA GLN A 175 -23.34 -33.53 4.80
C GLN A 175 -22.19 -34.21 5.57
N LEU A 176 -22.29 -35.52 5.83
CA LEU A 176 -21.23 -36.27 6.50
C LEU A 176 -19.94 -36.38 5.67
N LEU A 177 -20.05 -36.35 4.34
CA LEU A 177 -18.90 -36.38 3.44
C LEU A 177 -18.26 -35.00 3.32
N ILE A 178 -19.07 -33.94 3.24
CA ILE A 178 -18.61 -32.55 3.15
C ILE A 178 -17.88 -32.12 4.43
N ILE A 179 -18.46 -32.39 5.61
CA ILE A 179 -17.79 -32.15 6.91
C ILE A 179 -16.44 -32.90 6.97
N GLY A 180 -16.38 -34.11 6.40
CA GLY A 180 -15.15 -34.87 6.27
C GLY A 180 -14.10 -34.20 5.40
N PHE A 181 -14.50 -33.64 4.24
CA PHE A 181 -13.61 -32.94 3.32
C PHE A 181 -13.10 -31.60 3.87
N ILE A 182 -13.98 -30.78 4.45
CA ILE A 182 -13.61 -29.49 5.05
C ILE A 182 -12.62 -29.70 6.21
N SER A 183 -12.84 -30.74 7.03
CA SER A 183 -11.90 -31.10 8.10
C SER A 183 -10.51 -31.48 7.56
N ILE A 184 -10.45 -32.17 6.41
CA ILE A 184 -9.18 -32.55 5.77
C ILE A 184 -8.48 -31.33 5.16
N ILE A 185 -9.21 -30.47 4.46
CA ILE A 185 -8.66 -29.24 3.87
C ILE A 185 -8.14 -28.30 4.96
N GLY A 186 -8.91 -28.10 6.05
CA GLY A 186 -8.47 -27.34 7.22
C GLY A 186 -7.19 -27.91 7.83
N PHE A 187 -7.06 -29.24 7.91
CA PHE A 187 -5.83 -29.89 8.40
C PHE A 187 -4.64 -29.68 7.45
N ILE A 188 -4.87 -29.69 6.14
CA ILE A 188 -3.84 -29.43 5.11
C ILE A 188 -3.37 -27.97 5.19
N ILE A 189 -4.29 -27.01 5.27
CA ILE A 189 -3.97 -25.58 5.42
C ILE A 189 -3.18 -25.37 6.71
N LEU A 190 -3.61 -25.98 7.82
CA LEU A 190 -2.91 -25.86 9.10
C LEU A 190 -1.51 -26.49 9.01
N TYR A 191 -1.35 -27.62 8.33
CA TYR A 191 -0.06 -28.30 8.13
C TYR A 191 0.95 -27.45 7.34
N TYR A 192 0.51 -26.75 6.29
CA TYR A 192 1.39 -25.90 5.49
C TYR A 192 1.60 -24.50 6.08
N SER A 193 0.62 -23.98 6.83
CA SER A 193 0.68 -22.66 7.45
C SER A 193 1.47 -22.64 8.76
N LEU A 194 1.45 -23.73 9.55
CA LEU A 194 2.16 -23.81 10.84
C LEU A 194 3.67 -23.52 10.73
N PRO A 195 4.42 -24.13 9.80
CA PRO A 195 5.85 -23.88 9.66
C PRO A 195 6.16 -22.42 9.33
N VAL A 196 5.31 -21.77 8.51
CA VAL A 196 5.46 -20.36 8.13
C VAL A 196 5.21 -19.46 9.32
N VAL A 197 4.15 -19.71 10.10
CA VAL A 197 3.84 -18.94 11.32
C VAL A 197 4.93 -19.12 12.38
N ILE A 198 5.38 -20.36 12.61
CA ILE A 198 6.51 -20.65 13.51
C ILE A 198 7.80 -19.96 13.03
N SER A 199 8.03 -19.86 11.72
CA SER A 199 9.18 -19.12 11.16
C SER A 199 9.08 -17.61 11.40
N LYS A 200 7.87 -17.04 11.37
CA LYS A 200 7.63 -15.61 11.66
C LYS A 200 7.80 -15.32 13.16
N ILE A 201 7.31 -16.20 14.05
CA ILE A 201 7.48 -16.08 15.50
C ILE A 201 8.98 -16.16 15.87
N ARG A 202 9.71 -17.13 15.29
CA ARG A 202 11.17 -17.28 15.52
C ARG A 202 11.97 -16.06 15.04
N ARG A 203 11.59 -15.47 13.90
CA ARG A 203 12.18 -14.21 13.41
C ARG A 203 11.85 -13.03 14.32
N GLY A 204 10.67 -13.00 14.95
CA GLY A 204 10.30 -12.00 15.96
C GLY A 204 11.16 -12.08 17.22
N GLU A 205 11.43 -13.29 17.73
CA GLU A 205 12.35 -13.50 18.86
C GLU A 205 13.80 -13.12 18.51
N GLU A 206 14.28 -13.49 17.31
CA GLU A 206 15.60 -13.07 16.80
C GLU A 206 15.70 -11.54 16.67
N TYR A 207 14.65 -10.87 16.21
CA TYR A 207 14.60 -9.41 16.10
C TYR A 207 14.70 -8.72 17.48
N GLN A 208 14.05 -9.26 18.51
CA GLN A 208 14.15 -8.74 19.89
C GLN A 208 15.55 -8.95 20.47
N TRP A 209 16.15 -10.13 20.27
CA TRP A 209 17.53 -10.39 20.70
C TRP A 209 18.56 -9.50 19.98
N ILE A 210 18.33 -9.20 18.69
CA ILE A 210 19.17 -8.26 17.92
C ILE A 210 19.01 -6.83 18.47
N LYS A 211 17.79 -6.37 18.74
CA LYS A 211 17.52 -5.04 19.35
C LYS A 211 18.19 -4.91 20.74
N GLU A 212 18.04 -5.91 21.60
CA GLU A 212 18.68 -5.91 22.92
C GLU A 212 20.21 -5.97 22.81
N GLY A 213 20.73 -6.76 21.88
CA GLY A 213 22.16 -6.82 21.57
C GLY A 213 22.74 -5.49 21.06
N ILE A 214 21.99 -4.76 20.22
CA ILE A 214 22.37 -3.41 19.76
C ILE A 214 22.37 -2.45 20.95
N LYS A 215 21.31 -2.45 21.77
CA LYS A 215 21.20 -1.59 22.96
C LYS A 215 22.33 -1.82 23.96
N LEU A 216 22.71 -3.08 24.20
CA LEU A 216 23.82 -3.45 25.07
C LEU A 216 25.18 -3.01 24.50
N ARG A 217 25.38 -3.08 23.17
CA ARG A 217 26.61 -2.58 22.52
C ARG A 217 26.70 -1.06 22.61
N GLN A 218 25.58 -0.37 22.46
CA GLN A 218 25.50 1.09 22.55
C GLN A 218 25.80 1.57 23.98
N GLN A 219 25.19 0.95 25.00
CA GLN A 219 25.52 1.24 26.40
C GLN A 219 26.99 1.00 26.76
N LYS A 220 27.60 -0.06 26.24
CA LYS A 220 29.04 -0.32 26.43
C LYS A 220 29.92 0.70 25.72
N SER A 221 29.54 1.12 24.51
CA SER A 221 30.21 2.19 23.78
C SER A 221 30.14 3.51 24.55
N ASP A 222 28.95 3.89 25.02
CA ASP A 222 28.73 5.13 25.77
C ASP A 222 29.50 5.13 27.10
N ALA A 223 29.53 3.98 27.80
CA ALA A 223 30.31 3.82 29.03
C ALA A 223 31.84 3.90 28.77
N PHE A 224 32.32 3.35 27.65
CA PHE A 224 33.72 3.43 27.25
C PHE A 224 34.12 4.86 26.87
N VAL A 225 33.26 5.59 26.16
CA VAL A 225 33.46 7.00 25.83
C VAL A 225 33.47 7.84 27.10
N ALA A 226 32.56 7.60 28.04
CA ALA A 226 32.50 8.30 29.33
C ALA A 226 33.78 8.10 30.17
N ASP A 227 34.24 6.86 30.33
CA ASP A 227 35.49 6.52 31.04
C ASP A 227 36.71 7.15 30.37
N SER A 228 36.74 7.17 29.03
CA SER A 228 37.81 7.81 28.26
C SER A 228 37.83 9.33 28.43
N THR A 229 36.65 9.98 28.46
CA THR A 229 36.55 11.42 28.71
C THR A 229 36.91 11.83 30.13
N ASP A 230 36.58 11.00 31.12
CA ASP A 230 36.94 11.27 32.52
C ASP A 230 38.45 11.11 32.74
N LYS A 231 39.07 10.11 32.11
CA LYS A 231 40.52 9.91 32.17
C LYS A 231 41.30 11.04 31.49
N ILE A 232 40.83 11.53 30.34
CA ILE A 232 41.41 12.71 29.68
C ILE A 232 41.22 13.96 30.54
N ARG A 233 40.10 14.11 31.26
CA ARG A 233 39.87 15.23 32.18
C ARG A 233 40.81 15.20 33.38
N GLU A 234 41.07 14.03 33.97
CA GLU A 234 42.04 13.90 35.07
C GLU A 234 43.47 14.18 34.61
N ASP A 235 43.88 13.65 33.45
CA ASP A 235 45.22 13.89 32.88
C ASP A 235 45.46 15.38 32.56
N VAL A 236 44.44 16.10 32.07
CA VAL A 236 44.52 17.56 31.83
C VAL A 236 44.57 18.35 33.15
N LEU A 237 43.88 17.89 34.20
CA LEU A 237 43.92 18.54 35.52
C LEU A 237 45.27 18.35 36.21
N GLU A 238 45.90 17.17 36.11
CA GLU A 238 47.26 16.92 36.61
C GLU A 238 48.33 17.73 35.87
N LEU A 239 48.21 17.90 34.55
CA LEU A 239 49.12 18.76 33.77
C LEU A 239 48.98 20.24 34.17
N SER A 240 47.76 20.73 34.43
CA SER A 240 47.52 22.12 34.86
C SER A 240 47.96 22.43 36.32
N SER A 241 48.12 21.38 37.14
CA SER A 241 48.58 21.49 38.53
C SER A 241 50.09 21.24 38.65
N SER A 242 50.68 20.48 37.73
CA SER A 242 52.14 20.32 37.54
C SER A 242 52.83 21.61 37.08
N GLU A 243 52.21 22.39 36.18
CA GLU A 243 52.77 23.69 35.75
C GLU A 243 52.75 24.76 36.86
N ARG A 244 51.86 24.64 37.84
CA ARG A 244 51.76 25.59 38.96
C ARG A 244 52.80 25.41 40.07
N VAL A 245 53.57 24.32 40.05
CA VAL A 245 54.55 23.97 41.10
C VAL A 245 56.01 24.20 40.66
N LYS A 246 56.25 24.66 39.42
CA LYS A 246 57.60 24.99 38.93
C LYS A 246 58.04 26.45 39.16
N ASP A 247 57.20 27.30 39.74
CA ASP A 247 57.46 28.75 39.89
C ASP A 247 57.44 29.28 41.35
N ASN A 248 57.69 28.45 42.37
CA ASN A 248 57.96 28.92 43.74
C ASN A 248 58.97 28.07 44.51
#